data_AF-A0A840F6V2-F1
#
_entry.id   AF-A0A840F6V2-F1
#
_cell.length_a   1.000
_cell.length_b   1.000
_cell.length_c   1.000
_cell.angle_alpha   90.00
_cell.angle_beta   90.00
_cell.angle_gamma   90.00
#
_symmetry.space_group_name_H-M   'P 1'
#
loop_
_entity.id
_entity.type
_entity.pdbx_description
1 polymer ?
#
loop_
_entity_poly.entity_id
_entity_poly.type
_entity_poly.pdbx_seq_one_letter_code
_entity_poly.pdbx_strand_id
1 'polypeptide(L)'
;MTGRIDETADQGVHDADSRLAEVWGDVVDRRNVAFAVVLGIIISVPAFLGSQAILTAVMENTSLARTYAMLIGLGACLCVGVVCARLFPPVRIFREETIGTTEQEAAIAALRSAPNGLGSVDELKPDECAELEAMGLYDLFAEAEATQKREPADNGTEGEAER
;
A
#
# COMPACT_ATOMS: atom_id res chain seq x y z
N MET A 1 34.93 -15.55 21.22
CA MET A 1 35.17 -14.84 19.95
C MET A 1 34.07 -15.24 18.97
N THR A 2 32.82 -14.89 19.29
CA THR A 2 31.60 -15.32 18.58
C THR A 2 30.63 -14.15 18.65
N GLY A 3 30.55 -13.35 17.58
CA GLY A 3 29.71 -12.14 17.56
C GLY A 3 29.73 -11.38 16.23
N ARG A 4 30.09 -12.04 15.12
CA ARG A 4 30.21 -11.39 13.79
C ARG A 4 29.19 -11.90 12.76
N ILE A 5 28.40 -12.92 13.11
CA ILE A 5 27.48 -13.58 12.16
C ILE A 5 26.02 -13.13 12.28
N ASP A 6 25.67 -12.38 13.34
CA ASP A 6 24.32 -11.82 13.52
C ASP A 6 24.14 -10.46 12.80
N GLU A 7 25.19 -9.62 12.82
CA GLU A 7 25.09 -8.23 12.35
C GLU A 7 24.84 -8.11 10.83
N THR A 8 25.33 -9.07 10.04
CA THR A 8 25.11 -9.07 8.58
C THR A 8 23.70 -9.50 8.17
N ALA A 9 22.98 -10.24 9.02
CA ALA A 9 21.62 -10.69 8.72
C ALA A 9 20.61 -9.56 8.95
N ASP A 10 20.81 -8.76 10.01
CA ASP A 10 19.99 -7.59 10.33
C ASP A 10 20.18 -6.46 9.30
N GLN A 11 21.41 -6.27 8.82
CA GLN A 11 21.73 -5.25 7.82
C GLN A 11 21.09 -5.51 6.45
N GLY A 12 20.96 -6.79 6.05
CA GLY A 12 20.30 -7.17 4.80
C GLY A 12 18.78 -6.94 4.79
N VAL A 13 18.14 -6.91 5.97
CA VAL A 13 16.71 -6.65 6.13
C VAL A 13 16.43 -5.13 6.11
N HIS A 14 17.29 -4.32 6.74
CA HIS A 14 17.13 -2.86 6.76
C HIS A 14 17.34 -2.20 5.38
N ASP A 15 18.24 -2.76 4.55
CA ASP A 15 18.43 -2.31 3.16
C ASP A 15 17.23 -2.67 2.25
N ALA A 16 16.48 -3.72 2.57
CA ALA A 16 15.30 -4.12 1.81
C ALA A 16 14.08 -3.22 2.10
N ASP A 17 13.85 -2.86 3.37
CA ASP A 17 12.73 -2.00 3.79
C ASP A 17 12.91 -0.55 3.37
N SER A 18 14.14 -0.02 3.43
CA SER A 18 14.42 1.35 2.96
C SER A 18 14.24 1.52 1.44
N ARG A 19 14.13 0.42 0.69
CA ARG A 19 13.94 0.38 -0.76
C ARG A 19 12.50 0.57 -1.20
N LEU A 20 11.55 0.35 -0.31
CA LEU A 20 10.11 0.48 -0.59
C LEU A 20 9.62 1.87 -0.12
N ALA A 21 8.78 2.51 -0.90
CA ALA A 21 8.10 3.75 -0.56
C ALA A 21 6.61 3.60 -0.83
N GLU A 22 5.79 3.98 0.15
CA GLU A 22 4.36 4.06 -0.02
C GLU A 22 4.00 5.37 -0.74
N VAL A 23 3.42 5.26 -1.91
CA VAL A 23 3.08 6.40 -2.78
C VAL A 23 1.64 6.19 -3.26
N TRP A 24 0.73 7.04 -2.79
CA TRP A 24 -0.71 6.96 -3.09
C TRP A 24 -1.35 5.60 -2.72
N GLY A 25 -0.97 5.04 -1.57
CA GLY A 25 -1.50 3.76 -1.07
C GLY A 25 -1.00 2.52 -1.83
N ASP A 26 0.04 2.67 -2.66
CA ASP A 26 0.74 1.57 -3.32
C ASP A 26 2.21 1.53 -2.89
N VAL A 27 2.77 0.32 -2.77
CA VAL A 27 4.14 0.12 -2.32
C VAL A 27 5.05 0.00 -3.54
N VAL A 28 5.82 1.07 -3.80
CA VAL A 28 6.69 1.16 -4.97
C VAL A 28 8.16 1.13 -4.57
N ASP A 29 9.00 0.51 -5.40
CA ASP A 29 10.46 0.54 -5.23
C ASP A 29 11.01 1.94 -5.54
N ARG A 30 11.62 2.59 -4.56
CA ARG A 30 12.20 3.94 -4.66
C ARG A 30 13.18 4.05 -5.82
N ARG A 31 13.91 2.97 -6.12
CA ARG A 31 14.91 2.95 -7.19
C ARG A 31 14.25 3.02 -8.57
N ASN A 32 13.12 2.34 -8.76
CA ASN A 32 12.37 2.37 -10.02
C ASN A 32 11.75 3.75 -10.26
N VAL A 33 11.21 4.36 -9.21
CA VAL A 33 10.68 5.73 -9.26
C VAL A 33 11.80 6.73 -9.62
N ALA A 34 12.96 6.63 -8.94
CA ALA A 34 14.10 7.49 -9.23
C ALA A 34 14.59 7.32 -10.68
N PHE A 35 14.69 6.09 -11.17
CA PHE A 35 15.06 5.84 -12.57
C PHE A 35 14.05 6.42 -13.56
N ALA A 36 12.74 6.30 -13.29
CA ALA A 36 11.71 6.86 -14.16
C ALA A 36 11.80 8.40 -14.25
N VAL A 37 12.03 9.08 -13.13
CA VAL A 37 12.22 10.54 -13.08
C VAL A 37 13.47 10.96 -13.85
N VAL A 38 14.60 10.31 -13.60
CA VAL A 38 15.87 10.61 -14.27
C VAL A 38 15.75 10.38 -15.78
N LEU A 39 15.14 9.27 -16.21
CA LEU A 39 14.90 8.97 -17.61
C LEU A 39 13.99 10.03 -18.27
N GLY A 40 12.94 10.46 -17.55
CA GLY A 40 12.05 11.54 -17.97
C GLY A 40 12.80 12.84 -18.24
N ILE A 41 13.66 13.26 -17.32
CA ILE A 41 14.47 14.49 -17.47
C ILE A 41 15.45 14.35 -18.65
N ILE A 42 16.17 13.23 -18.71
CA ILE A 42 17.20 12.99 -19.73
C ILE A 42 16.61 12.96 -21.15
N ILE A 43 15.35 12.54 -21.32
CA ILE A 43 14.75 12.47 -22.65
C ILE A 43 13.96 13.75 -22.98
N SER A 44 13.16 14.27 -22.05
CA SER A 44 12.27 15.42 -22.31
C SER A 44 13.03 16.73 -22.53
N VAL A 45 14.08 16.99 -21.74
CA VAL A 45 14.86 18.23 -21.83
C VAL A 45 15.57 18.37 -23.18
N PRO A 46 16.36 17.39 -23.66
CA PRO A 46 16.97 17.50 -24.98
C PRO A 46 15.96 17.41 -26.11
N ALA A 47 14.84 16.69 -25.96
CA ALA A 47 13.77 16.72 -26.95
C ALA A 47 13.20 18.13 -27.11
N PHE A 48 12.95 18.84 -26.01
CA PHE A 48 12.51 20.24 -26.03
C PHE A 48 13.55 21.17 -26.64
N LEU A 49 14.80 21.13 -26.14
CA LEU A 49 15.87 22.02 -26.60
C LEU A 49 16.25 21.76 -28.06
N GLY A 50 16.32 20.50 -28.47
CA GLY A 50 16.58 20.08 -29.85
C GLY A 50 15.46 20.52 -30.79
N SER A 51 14.20 20.31 -30.39
CA SER A 51 13.05 20.78 -31.16
C SER A 51 13.04 22.30 -31.26
N GLN A 52 13.32 23.01 -30.17
CA GLN A 52 13.39 24.46 -30.18
C GLN A 52 14.45 24.95 -31.17
N ALA A 53 15.68 24.40 -31.12
CA ALA A 53 16.75 24.77 -32.02
C ALA A 53 16.38 24.54 -33.50
N ILE A 54 15.85 23.35 -33.81
CA ILE A 54 15.44 22.98 -35.17
C ILE A 54 14.30 23.88 -35.66
N LEU A 55 13.24 24.05 -34.86
CA LEU A 55 12.08 24.84 -35.28
C LEU A 55 12.43 26.32 -35.42
N THR A 56 13.31 26.87 -34.59
CA THR A 56 13.76 28.27 -34.77
C THR A 56 14.65 28.47 -36.00
N ALA A 57 15.31 27.41 -36.49
CA ALA A 57 16.06 27.46 -37.74
C ALA A 57 15.17 27.31 -38.98
N VAL A 58 14.04 26.60 -38.87
CA VAL A 58 13.12 26.34 -39.98
C VAL A 58 12.01 27.38 -40.09
N MET A 59 11.60 27.99 -38.99
CA MET A 59 10.44 28.90 -38.93
C MET A 59 10.88 30.35 -38.70
N GLU A 60 10.31 31.28 -39.47
CA GLU A 60 10.53 32.72 -39.30
C GLU A 60 9.93 33.25 -37.99
N ASN A 61 8.80 32.67 -37.55
CA ASN A 61 8.12 33.07 -36.33
C ASN A 61 8.63 32.30 -35.10
N THR A 62 9.51 32.95 -34.33
CA THR A 62 10.15 32.35 -33.15
C THR A 62 9.17 32.03 -32.02
N SER A 63 8.09 32.81 -31.88
CA SER A 63 7.02 32.55 -30.89
C SER A 63 6.31 31.23 -31.20
N LEU A 64 6.00 31.02 -32.48
CA LEU A 64 5.27 29.86 -32.97
C LEU A 64 6.14 28.59 -32.92
N ALA A 65 7.43 28.73 -33.25
CA ALA A 65 8.43 27.69 -33.06
C ALA A 65 8.54 27.23 -31.59
N ARG A 66 8.51 28.16 -30.63
CA ARG A 66 8.57 27.84 -29.19
C ARG A 66 7.33 27.08 -28.73
N THR A 67 6.13 27.46 -29.17
CA THR A 67 4.89 26.74 -28.82
C THR A 67 4.92 25.30 -29.34
N TYR A 68 5.35 25.08 -30.58
CA TYR A 68 5.49 23.73 -31.11
C TYR A 68 6.61 22.93 -30.43
N ALA A 69 7.71 23.56 -30.05
CA ALA A 69 8.76 22.89 -29.27
C ALA A 69 8.24 22.43 -27.90
N MET A 70 7.40 23.22 -27.21
CA MET A 70 6.73 22.79 -25.97
C MET A 70 5.83 21.59 -26.20
N LEU A 71 5.08 21.55 -27.31
CA LEU A 71 4.24 20.40 -27.66
C LEU A 71 5.07 19.13 -27.91
N ILE A 72 6.21 19.26 -28.60
CA ILE A 72 7.11 18.11 -28.81
C ILE A 72 7.73 17.65 -27.48
N GLY A 73 8.13 18.58 -26.61
CA GLY A 73 8.64 18.26 -25.27
C GLY A 73 7.62 17.51 -24.41
N LEU A 74 6.35 17.94 -24.44
CA LEU A 74 5.24 17.25 -23.76
C LEU A 74 5.00 15.86 -24.34
N GLY A 75 4.99 15.74 -25.68
CA GLY A 75 4.86 14.45 -26.36
C GLY A 75 5.98 13.48 -25.98
N ALA A 76 7.22 13.96 -25.91
CA ALA A 76 8.36 13.16 -25.47
C ALA A 76 8.19 12.69 -24.02
N CYS A 77 7.75 13.57 -23.11
CA CYS A 77 7.49 13.21 -21.71
C CYS A 77 6.42 12.10 -21.60
N LEU A 78 5.33 12.19 -22.36
CA LEU A 78 4.28 11.17 -22.41
C LEU A 78 4.80 9.83 -22.93
N CYS A 79 5.59 9.83 -24.01
CA CYS A 79 6.21 8.62 -24.54
C CYS A 79 7.11 7.95 -23.50
N VAL A 80 7.89 8.72 -22.74
CA VAL A 80 8.71 8.18 -21.64
C VAL A 80 7.83 7.61 -20.53
N GLY A 81 6.75 8.30 -20.15
CA GLY A 81 5.79 7.77 -19.19
C GLY A 81 5.21 6.42 -19.61
N VAL A 82 4.85 6.25 -20.88
CA VAL A 82 4.38 4.98 -21.44
C VAL A 82 5.47 3.90 -21.42
N VAL A 83 6.72 4.26 -21.74
CA VAL A 83 7.85 3.33 -21.67
C VAL A 83 8.12 2.92 -20.22
N CYS A 84 8.12 3.85 -19.27
CA CYS A 84 8.27 3.57 -17.84
C CYS A 84 7.14 2.67 -17.34
N ALA A 85 5.89 2.93 -17.73
CA ALA A 85 4.76 2.07 -17.36
C ALA A 85 4.86 0.65 -17.95
N ARG A 86 5.53 0.49 -19.09
CA ARG A 86 5.82 -0.83 -19.69
C ARG A 86 7.01 -1.52 -19.04
N LEU A 87 8.03 -0.77 -18.65
CA LEU A 87 9.28 -1.27 -18.08
C LEU A 87 9.12 -1.65 -16.60
N PHE A 88 8.28 -0.92 -15.88
CA PHE A 88 7.88 -1.19 -14.50
C PHE A 88 6.42 -1.64 -14.49
N PRO A 89 6.11 -2.87 -14.93
CA PRO A 89 4.73 -3.34 -14.92
C PRO A 89 4.18 -3.26 -13.48
N PRO A 90 2.92 -2.81 -13.31
CA PRO A 90 2.31 -2.67 -12.00
C PRO A 90 2.27 -4.04 -11.33
N VAL A 91 3.09 -4.21 -10.29
CA VAL A 91 3.15 -5.43 -9.51
C VAL A 91 1.94 -5.42 -8.57
N ARG A 92 0.79 -5.90 -9.04
CA ARG A 92 -0.36 -6.19 -8.17
C ARG A 92 -0.07 -7.45 -7.36
N ILE A 93 0.91 -7.38 -6.46
CA ILE A 93 0.96 -8.32 -5.37
C ILE A 93 0.06 -7.70 -4.31
N PHE A 94 -1.23 -8.03 -4.36
CA PHE A 94 -2.08 -7.94 -3.18
C PHE A 94 -1.52 -9.02 -2.25
N ARG A 95 -0.43 -8.68 -1.55
CA ARG A 95 -0.01 -9.45 -0.39
C ARG A 95 -1.07 -9.08 0.62
N GLU A 96 -2.15 -9.86 0.67
CA GLU A 96 -2.75 -10.14 1.97
C GLU A 96 -1.55 -10.58 2.81
N GLU A 97 -0.97 -9.63 3.54
CA GLU A 97 -0.23 -10.00 4.72
C GLU A 97 -1.22 -10.85 5.47
N THR A 98 -0.93 -12.15 5.51
CA THR A 98 -1.59 -13.06 6.41
C THR A 98 -1.32 -12.42 7.75
N ILE A 99 -2.27 -11.60 8.21
CA ILE A 99 -2.17 -10.87 9.47
C ILE A 99 -1.72 -11.95 10.44
N GLY A 100 -0.51 -11.81 10.98
CA GLY A 100 0.03 -12.83 11.87
C GLY A 100 -1.04 -13.10 12.93
N THR A 101 -1.20 -14.36 13.34
CA THR A 101 -2.29 -14.76 14.25
C THR A 101 -2.45 -13.80 15.44
N THR A 102 -1.34 -13.25 15.93
CA THR A 102 -1.27 -12.22 16.98
C THR A 102 -1.93 -10.87 16.66
N GLU A 103 -1.81 -10.35 15.45
CA GLU A 103 -2.44 -9.07 15.05
C GLU A 103 -3.94 -9.25 14.78
N GLN A 104 -4.34 -10.42 14.25
CA GLN A 104 -5.74 -10.83 14.11
C GLN A 104 -6.41 -10.93 15.49
N GLU A 105 -5.76 -11.59 16.45
CA GLU A 105 -6.20 -11.67 17.84
C GLU A 105 -6.32 -10.29 18.49
N ALA A 106 -5.39 -9.38 18.24
CA ALA A 106 -5.43 -8.00 18.76
C ALA A 106 -6.59 -7.19 18.17
N ALA A 107 -6.86 -7.32 16.87
CA ALA A 107 -8.01 -6.68 16.22
C ALA A 107 -9.34 -7.22 16.77
N ILE A 108 -9.46 -8.53 16.98
CA ILE A 108 -10.63 -9.17 17.60
C ILE A 108 -10.80 -8.73 19.06
N ALA A 109 -9.70 -8.59 19.82
CA ALA A 109 -9.75 -8.04 21.17
C ALA A 109 -10.22 -6.57 21.18
N ALA A 110 -9.78 -5.76 20.22
CA ALA A 110 -10.25 -4.38 20.07
C ALA A 110 -11.75 -4.34 19.73
N LEU A 111 -12.22 -5.22 18.84
CA LEU A 111 -13.65 -5.35 18.50
C LEU A 111 -14.49 -5.82 19.70
N ARG A 112 -13.98 -6.71 20.55
CA ARG A 112 -14.63 -7.09 21.83
C ARG A 112 -14.87 -5.90 22.75
N SER A 113 -13.94 -4.96 22.79
CA SER A 113 -14.02 -3.77 23.63
C SER A 113 -14.88 -2.64 23.05
N ALA A 114 -15.35 -2.77 21.81
CA ALA A 114 -16.26 -1.80 21.20
C ALA A 114 -17.65 -1.86 21.87
N PRO A 115 -18.40 -0.73 21.91
CA PRO A 115 -19.71 -0.65 22.59
C PRO A 115 -20.78 -1.62 22.05
N ASN A 116 -20.53 -2.23 20.89
CA ASN A 116 -21.43 -3.16 20.21
C ASN A 116 -21.02 -4.63 20.43
N GLY A 117 -19.84 -4.88 21.03
CA GLY A 117 -19.22 -6.20 21.13
C GLY A 117 -18.89 -6.85 19.77
N LEU A 118 -18.55 -8.14 19.79
CA LEU A 118 -18.30 -8.94 18.58
C LEU A 118 -19.58 -9.30 17.81
N GLY A 119 -20.76 -9.25 18.44
CA GLY A 119 -21.99 -9.85 17.91
C GLY A 119 -21.95 -11.38 17.98
N SER A 120 -22.94 -12.05 17.37
CA SER A 120 -22.97 -13.51 17.24
C SER A 120 -22.81 -13.91 15.79
N VAL A 121 -21.95 -14.90 15.52
CA VAL A 121 -21.76 -15.45 14.17
C VAL A 121 -23.05 -16.09 13.64
N ASP A 122 -23.93 -16.53 14.55
CA ASP A 122 -25.23 -17.13 14.21
C ASP A 122 -26.28 -16.12 13.71
N GLU A 123 -26.06 -14.82 13.92
CA GLU A 123 -26.96 -13.75 13.43
C GLU A 123 -26.64 -13.30 11.99
N LEU A 124 -25.52 -13.78 11.42
CA LEU A 124 -25.10 -13.42 10.07
C LEU A 124 -25.92 -14.14 9.01
N LYS A 125 -26.13 -13.47 7.87
CA LYS A 125 -26.74 -14.09 6.69
C LYS A 125 -25.78 -15.13 6.10
N PRO A 126 -26.31 -16.14 5.39
CA PRO A 126 -25.49 -17.18 4.75
C PRO A 126 -24.45 -16.61 3.77
N ASP A 127 -24.76 -15.50 3.10
CA ASP A 127 -23.82 -14.83 2.20
C ASP A 127 -22.66 -14.16 2.96
N GLU A 128 -22.92 -13.61 4.15
CA GLU A 128 -21.93 -12.94 5.01
C GLU A 128 -21.00 -13.97 5.68
N CYS A 129 -21.53 -15.15 6.05
CA CYS A 129 -20.73 -16.28 6.53
C CYS A 129 -19.79 -16.82 5.46
N ALA A 130 -20.24 -16.90 4.20
CA ALA A 130 -19.40 -17.36 3.09
C ALA A 130 -18.26 -16.38 2.79
N GLU A 131 -18.48 -15.07 2.94
CA GLU A 131 -17.42 -14.07 2.81
C GLU A 131 -16.40 -14.16 3.95
N LEU A 132 -16.84 -14.34 5.21
CA LEU A 132 -15.96 -14.54 6.35
C LEU A 132 -15.13 -15.83 6.26
N GLU A 133 -15.71 -16.91 5.73
CA GLU A 133 -15.03 -18.18 5.50
C GLU A 133 -13.99 -18.04 4.37
N ALA A 134 -14.33 -17.33 3.28
CA ALA A 134 -13.39 -17.04 2.20
C ALA A 134 -12.18 -16.19 2.65
N MET A 135 -12.36 -15.35 3.68
CA MET A 135 -11.29 -14.56 4.29
C MET A 135 -10.54 -15.28 5.41
N GLY A 136 -10.91 -16.53 5.73
CA GLY A 136 -10.30 -17.31 6.82
C GLY A 136 -10.57 -16.75 8.23
N LEU A 137 -11.59 -15.90 8.37
CA LEU A 137 -11.88 -15.15 9.59
C LEU A 137 -12.99 -15.81 10.42
N TYR A 138 -13.77 -16.70 9.81
CA TYR A 138 -14.91 -17.38 10.45
C TYR A 138 -14.51 -18.09 11.75
N ASP A 139 -13.48 -18.94 11.70
CA ASP A 139 -13.02 -19.73 12.85
C ASP A 139 -12.51 -18.84 13.99
N LEU A 140 -11.84 -17.74 13.65
CA LEU A 140 -11.31 -16.74 14.59
C LEU A 140 -12.43 -16.00 15.35
N PHE A 141 -13.51 -15.63 14.65
CA PHE A 141 -14.68 -15.01 15.29
C PHE A 141 -15.48 -16.02 16.11
N ALA A 142 -15.64 -17.26 15.64
CA ALA A 142 -16.33 -18.32 16.37
C ALA A 142 -15.62 -18.71 17.68
N GLU A 143 -14.28 -18.78 17.66
CA GLU A 143 -13.46 -19.03 18.86
C GLU A 143 -13.54 -17.86 19.86
N ALA A 144 -13.56 -16.63 19.36
CA ALA A 144 -13.70 -15.43 20.19
C ALA A 144 -15.09 -15.33 20.85
N GLU A 145 -16.17 -15.69 20.14
CA GLU A 145 -17.53 -15.78 20.69
C GLU A 145 -17.62 -16.89 21.76
N ALA A 146 -17.06 -18.07 21.48
CA ALA A 146 -17.04 -19.18 22.43
C ALA A 146 -16.28 -18.85 23.72
N THR A 147 -15.20 -18.06 23.61
CA THR A 147 -14.43 -17.57 24.77
C THR A 147 -15.22 -16.53 25.56
N GLN A 148 -15.88 -15.59 24.89
CA GLN A 148 -16.75 -14.59 25.53
C GLN A 148 -17.93 -15.23 26.25
N LYS A 149 -18.51 -16.30 25.71
CA LYS A 149 -19.61 -17.06 26.33
C LYS A 149 -19.16 -17.90 27.52
N ARG A 150 -17.86 -18.22 27.59
CA ARG A 150 -17.23 -18.98 28.70
C ARG A 150 -16.70 -18.09 29.81
N GLU A 151 -16.40 -16.82 29.55
CA GLU A 151 -16.15 -15.84 30.60
C GLU A 151 -17.46 -15.58 31.36
N PRO A 152 -17.60 -16.05 32.62
CA PRO A 152 -18.78 -15.74 33.40
C PRO A 152 -18.80 -14.24 33.68
N ALA A 153 -19.98 -13.64 33.54
CA ALA A 153 -20.26 -12.31 34.06
C ALA A 153 -20.00 -12.29 35.59
N ASP A 154 -18.84 -11.76 35.98
CA ASP A 154 -18.44 -11.41 37.35
C ASP A 154 -17.90 -9.98 37.23
N ASN A 155 -18.43 -8.91 37.82
CA ASN A 155 -19.41 -8.75 38.88
C ASN A 155 -20.00 -7.33 38.76
N GLY A 156 -21.32 -7.17 38.88
CA GLY A 156 -21.97 -5.86 38.67
C GLY A 156 -23.39 -5.77 39.23
N THR A 157 -23.71 -6.55 40.26
CA THR A 157 -24.93 -6.37 41.08
C THR A 157 -24.68 -6.94 42.47
N GLU A 158 -24.10 -6.14 43.36
CA GLU A 158 -24.36 -6.23 44.79
C GLU A 158 -25.22 -5.03 45.16
N GLY A 159 -26.41 -5.31 45.68
CA GLY A 159 -27.41 -4.30 45.99
C GLY A 159 -27.09 -3.52 47.26
N GLU A 160 -27.54 -2.26 47.28
CA GLU A 160 -27.77 -1.53 48.52
C GLU A 160 -29.21 -1.01 48.50
N ALA A 161 -30.13 -1.85 48.97
CA ALA A 161 -31.41 -1.46 49.52
C ALA A 161 -31.54 -2.05 50.92
N GLU A 162 -31.86 -1.16 51.88
CA GLU A 162 -32.24 -1.36 53.29
C GLU A 162 -31.14 -1.57 54.34
N ARG A 163 -30.77 -0.48 55.02
CA ARG A 163 -31.29 -0.17 56.38
C ARG A 163 -31.49 1.33 56.62
#